data_AF-A0A950EFS3-F1
#
_entry.id   AF-A0A950EFS3-F1
#
_cell.length_a   1.000
_cell.length_b   1.000
_cell.length_c   1.000
_cell.angle_alpha   90.00
_cell.angle_beta   90.00
_cell.angle_gamma   90.00
#
_symmetry.space_group_name_H-M   'P 1'
#
loop_
_entity.id
_entity.type
_entity.pdbx_description
1 polymer ?
#
loop_
_entity_poly.entity_id
_entity_poly.type
_entity_poly.pdbx_seq_one_letter_code
_entity_poly.pdbx_strand_id
1 'polypeptide(L)' 'MSGSDPSSASDSGRFATTCWTIVVQAKDQRSPQAQQALAELCRAYWYPLYVFLRRRGYQPDQAEDLTQGFFADLLSRDF' A
#
# COMPACT_ATOMS: atom_id res chain seq x y z
N MET A 1 12.02 -0.50 41.63
CA MET A 1 11.93 0.18 40.32
C MET A 1 12.28 -0.80 39.22
N SER A 2 11.31 -1.26 38.44
CA SER A 2 11.46 -1.64 37.03
C SER A 2 10.10 -2.13 36.54
N GLY A 3 9.30 -1.19 36.07
CA GLY A 3 8.23 -1.50 35.12
C GLY A 3 8.86 -1.54 33.74
N SER A 4 8.63 -2.60 32.99
CA SER A 4 8.92 -2.68 31.57
C SER A 4 7.76 -3.41 30.91
N ASP A 5 6.72 -2.64 30.64
CA ASP A 5 5.68 -2.93 29.65
C ASP A 5 6.03 -2.19 28.34
N PRO A 6 5.45 -2.57 27.19
CA PRO A 6 5.74 -3.78 26.44
C PRO A 6 6.36 -3.40 25.09
N SER A 7 7.00 -4.36 24.42
CA SER A 7 7.36 -4.21 23.01
C SER A 7 6.12 -3.84 22.19
N SER A 8 6.13 -2.64 21.60
CA SER A 8 5.25 -2.21 20.50
C SER A 8 5.54 -3.03 19.25
N ALA A 9 5.30 -4.33 19.31
CA ALA A 9 5.23 -5.20 18.16
C ALA A 9 3.76 -5.31 17.79
N SER A 10 3.34 -4.57 16.74
CA SER A 10 2.31 -4.93 15.74
C SER A 10 1.48 -3.75 15.25
N ASP A 11 2.11 -2.85 14.48
CA ASP A 11 1.38 -2.04 13.49
C ASP A 11 1.69 -2.44 12.04
N SER A 12 2.51 -3.47 11.85
CA SER A 12 3.01 -3.92 10.53
C SER A 12 1.98 -4.69 9.69
N GLY A 13 0.69 -4.47 9.88
CA GLY A 13 -0.36 -5.16 9.14
C GLY A 13 -1.75 -4.54 9.23
N ARG A 14 -1.87 -3.33 9.77
CA ARG A 14 -3.08 -2.55 9.62
C ARG A 14 -2.99 -1.85 8.27
N PHE A 15 -3.92 -2.15 7.37
CA PHE A 15 -4.16 -1.27 6.24
C PHE A 15 -4.44 0.13 6.82
N ALA A 16 -3.65 1.13 6.41
CA ALA A 16 -3.91 2.51 6.80
C ALA A 16 -5.39 2.82 6.55
N THR A 17 -6.04 3.49 7.50
CA THR A 17 -7.44 3.90 7.44
C THR A 17 -7.72 4.39 6.03
N THR A 18 -8.56 3.66 5.30
CA THR A 18 -8.67 3.75 3.84
C THR A 18 -8.57 5.20 3.36
N CYS A 19 -7.43 5.57 2.78
CA CYS A 19 -7.17 6.93 2.29
C CYS A 19 -7.95 7.15 0.99
N TRP A 20 -9.27 7.04 1.07
CA TRP A 20 -10.20 7.21 -0.05
C TRP A 20 -9.99 8.55 -0.74
N THR A 21 -9.57 9.58 0.00
CA THR A 21 -9.20 10.88 -0.55
C THR A 21 -8.04 10.78 -1.55
N ILE A 22 -7.00 9.99 -1.26
CA ILE A 22 -5.87 9.78 -2.17
C ILE A 22 -6.32 8.96 -3.39
N VAL A 23 -7.15 7.93 -3.18
CA VAL A 23 -7.71 7.13 -4.29
C VAL A 23 -8.57 7.98 -5.22
N VAL A 24 -9.39 8.88 -4.67
CA VAL A 24 -10.26 9.78 -5.45
C VAL A 24 -9.44 10.85 -6.17
N GLN A 25 -8.42 11.43 -5.53
CA GLN A 25 -7.53 12.41 -6.16
C GLN A 25 -6.64 11.80 -7.24
N ALA A 26 -6.16 10.57 -7.03
CA ALA A 26 -5.42 9.80 -8.02
C ALA A 26 -6.26 9.48 -9.27
N LYS A 27 -7.59 9.41 -9.12
CA LYS A 27 -8.52 9.15 -10.22
C LYS A 27 -8.79 10.38 -11.10
N ASP A 28 -8.59 11.60 -10.58
CA ASP A 28 -8.86 12.82 -11.35
C ASP A 28 -7.65 13.22 -12.20
N GLN A 29 -7.45 12.54 -13.34
CA GLN A 29 -6.30 12.76 -14.24
C GLN A 29 -6.14 14.20 -14.77
N ARG A 30 -7.20 15.02 -14.72
CA ARG A 30 -7.16 16.42 -15.14
C ARG A 30 -6.50 17.32 -14.09
N SER A 31 -6.30 16.78 -12.89
CA SER A 31 -5.62 17.41 -11.79
C SER A 31 -4.11 17.24 -11.94
N PRO A 32 -3.30 18.32 -11.93
CA PRO A 32 -1.85 18.21 -11.89
C PRO A 32 -1.33 17.44 -10.66
N GLN A 33 -2.17 17.26 -9.64
CA GLN A 33 -1.88 16.48 -8.43
C GLN A 33 -2.09 14.96 -8.59
N ALA A 34 -2.71 14.49 -9.68
CA ALA A 34 -3.05 13.07 -9.85
C ALA A 34 -1.82 12.15 -9.84
N GLN A 35 -0.75 12.53 -10.54
CA GLN A 35 0.51 11.77 -10.53
C GLN A 35 1.15 11.71 -9.15
N GLN A 36 1.08 12.81 -8.39
CA GLN A 36 1.61 12.86 -7.03
C GLN A 36 0.78 12.00 -6.06
N ALA A 37 -0.55 12.06 -6.18
CA ALA A 37 -1.47 11.22 -5.40
C ALA A 37 -1.29 9.73 -5.74
N LEU A 38 -1.07 9.37 -7.00
CA LEU A 38 -0.76 8.00 -7.42
C LEU A 38 0.58 7.51 -6.82
N ALA A 39 1.62 8.34 -6.86
CA ALA A 39 2.90 8.00 -6.26
C ALA A 39 2.81 7.80 -4.74
N GLU A 40 2.01 8.64 -4.06
CA GLU A 40 1.74 8.51 -2.63
C GLU A 40 0.94 7.24 -2.32
N LEU A 41 -0.06 6.91 -3.13
CA LEU A 41 -0.84 5.68 -3.03
C LEU A 41 0.05 4.45 -3.20
N CYS A 42 0.94 4.44 -4.19
CA CYS A 42 1.88 3.33 -4.40
C CYS A 42 2.79 3.14 -3.17
N ARG A 43 3.36 4.22 -2.63
CA ARG A 43 4.25 4.15 -1.44
C ARG A 43 3.51 3.70 -0.20
N ALA A 44 2.30 4.21 0.03
CA ALA A 44 1.51 3.90 1.21
C ALA A 44 1.01 2.45 1.21
N TYR A 45 0.67 1.91 0.05
CA TYR A 45 0.03 0.59 -0.06
C TYR A 45 0.94 -0.54 -0.52
N TRP A 46 2.16 -0.27 -1.01
CA TRP A 46 3.09 -1.33 -1.42
C TRP A 46 3.41 -2.32 -0.29
N TYR A 47 3.90 -1.83 0.86
CA TYR A 47 4.27 -2.71 1.96
C TYR A 47 3.06 -3.44 2.59
N PRO A 48 1.91 -2.79 2.83
CA PRO A 48 0.71 -3.49 3.29
C PRO A 48 0.22 -4.61 2.35
N LEU A 49 0.23 -4.37 1.03
CA LEU A 49 -0.15 -5.38 0.04
C LEU A 49 0.83 -6.54 0.00
N TYR A 50 2.13 -6.24 0.00
CA TYR A 50 3.19 -7.25 0.09
C TYR A 50 3.04 -8.12 1.34
N VAL A 51 2.88 -7.52 2.53
CA VAL A 51 2.70 -8.25 3.79
C VAL A 51 1.41 -9.08 3.76
N PHE A 52 0.33 -8.56 3.18
CA PHE A 52 -0.92 -9.31 3.01
C PHE A 52 -0.72 -10.57 2.15
N LEU A 53 0.03 -10.46 1.05
CA LEU A 53 0.37 -11.59 0.20
C LEU A 53 1.30 -12.58 0.93
N ARG A 54 2.32 -12.09 1.64
CA ARG A 54 3.18 -12.94 2.48
C ARG A 54 2.40 -13.71 3.54
N ARG A 55 1.38 -13.09 4.15
CA ARG A 55 0.48 -13.75 5.12
C ARG A 55 -0.46 -14.77 4.48
N ARG A 56 -0.76 -14.64 3.18
CA ARG A 56 -1.52 -15.63 2.41
C ARG A 56 -0.71 -16.84 1.98
N GLY A 57 0.59 -16.88 2.29
CA GLY A 57 1.48 -18.00 1.97
C GLY A 57 2.20 -17.88 0.63
N TYR A 58 2.13 -16.71 -0.03
CA TYR A 58 2.95 -16.46 -1.21
C TYR A 58 4.42 -16.33 -0.84
N GLN A 59 5.28 -16.87 -1.70
CA GLN A 59 6.73 -16.72 -1.56
C GLN A 59 7.15 -15.25 -1.76
N PRO A 60 8.32 -14.83 -1.25
CA PRO A 60 8.77 -13.44 -1.33
C PRO A 60 8.72 -12.84 -2.74
N ASP A 61 9.26 -13.59 -3.70
CA ASP A 61 9.28 -13.27 -5.14
C ASP A 61 7.86 -13.14 -5.71
N GLN A 62 6.99 -14.13 -5.44
CA GLN A 62 5.61 -14.11 -5.91
C GLN A 62 4.82 -12.94 -5.30
N ALA A 63 5.01 -12.65 -4.02
CA ALA A 63 4.35 -11.55 -3.34
C ALA A 63 4.80 -10.19 -3.89
N GLU A 64 6.08 -10.06 -4.23
CA GLU A 64 6.63 -8.87 -4.87
C GLU A 64 6.05 -8.69 -6.29
N ASP A 65 6.12 -9.72 -7.13
CA ASP A 65 5.62 -9.70 -8.50
C ASP A 65 4.13 -9.38 -8.56
N LEU A 66 3.31 -9.99 -7.68
CA LEU A 66 1.88 -9.71 -7.61
C LEU A 66 1.59 -8.27 -7.15
N THR A 67 2.40 -7.73 -6.22
CA THR A 67 2.25 -6.34 -5.77
C THR A 67 2.62 -5.37 -6.89
N GLN A 68 3.73 -5.63 -7.58
CA GLN A 68 4.16 -4.81 -8.73
C GLN A 68 3.14 -4.89 -9.88
N GLY A 69 2.67 -6.08 -10.23
CA GLY A 69 1.67 -6.30 -11.26
C GLY A 69 0.35 -5.59 -10.96
N PHE A 70 -0.09 -5.57 -9.70
CA PHE A 70 -1.27 -4.82 -9.27
C PHE A 70 -1.12 -3.31 -9.55
N PHE A 71 0.01 -2.70 -9.19
CA PHE A 71 0.25 -1.28 -9.46
C PHE A 71 0.46 -1.00 -10.95
N ALA A 72 1.12 -1.90 -11.68
CA ALA A 72 1.27 -1.76 -13.13
C ALA A 72 -0.09 -1.78 -13.84
N ASP A 73 -0.99 -2.71 -13.47
CA ASP A 73 -2.36 -2.75 -14.01
C ASP A 73 -3.13 -1.49 -13.61
N LEU A 74 -3.04 -1.08 -12.34
CA LEU A 74 -3.67 0.15 -11.84
C LEU A 74 -3.22 1.41 -12.58
N LEU A 75 -1.94 1.51 -12.96
CA LEU A 75 -1.38 2.64 -13.70
C LEU A 75 -1.67 2.56 -15.20
N SER A 76 -1.84 1.35 -15.75
CA SER A 76 -2.15 1.14 -17.18
C SER A 76 -3.61 1.37 -17.53
N ARG A 77 -4.50 1.19 -16.54
CA ARG A 77 -5.91 1.54 -16.66
C ARG A 77 -6.00 3.06 -16.51
N ASP A 78 -5.92 3.76 -17.64
CA ASP A 78 -6.28 5.17 -17.72
C ASP A 78 -7.67 5.36 -17.07
N PHE A 79 -7.69 5.90 -15.86
CA PHE A 79 -8.89 6.28 -15.10
C PHE A 79 -9.57 7.56 -15.58
#